data_AF-A0A1V6T5A9-F1
#
_entry.id   AF-A0A1V6T5A9-F1
#
_cell.length_a   1.000
_cell.length_b   1.000
_cell.length_c   1.000
_cell.angle_alpha   90.00
_cell.angle_beta   90.00
_cell.angle_gamma   90.00
#
_symmetry.space_group_name_H-M   'P 1'
#
loop_
_entity.id
_entity.type
_entity.pdbx_description
1 polymer ?
#
loop_
_entity_poly.entity_id
_entity_poly.type
_entity_poly.pdbx_seq_one_letter_code
_entity_poly.pdbx_strand_id
1 'polypeptide(L)'
;MSTASRNRSNAHYFDLDLQDEGFVVVLLPRPKPAAQKEASSSSSASGGVAIGPRALPKKTVEIRAKFGVPVVFEPSDENVTPQDLFQPSYSVVTMPQVHGFLHAEDSTSLLVYTDGVCLDNGGRRPRAGCAFVFRPSTQDPPTEGSVNFRLERTGPTDEIHPQTNKRAELRAVLGAIRYRNWRQGGFRTMIIATDSDYVVRGVTRWVFVWLRDNWMRHKQPVQNKDIWEAILHEIKRWRRQGLEIKFWRIRKEWNKAASALAREGAAKVAEERFINLSGMIA
;
A
#
# COMPACT_ATOMS: atom_id res chain seq x y z
N MET A 1 -16.55 21.85 -9.28
CA MET A 1 -15.83 21.94 -8.00
C MET A 1 -16.75 21.40 -6.92
N SER A 2 -16.75 20.08 -6.68
CA SER A 2 -17.42 19.47 -5.53
C SER A 2 -16.34 18.81 -4.70
N THR A 3 -16.27 19.17 -3.44
CA THR A 3 -15.18 18.87 -2.52
C THR A 3 -15.26 17.41 -2.06
N ALA A 4 -14.19 16.64 -2.26
CA ALA A 4 -13.89 15.56 -1.33
C ALA A 4 -14.04 16.13 0.10
N SER A 5 -14.97 15.56 0.88
CA SER A 5 -15.23 16.07 2.23
C SER A 5 -13.97 15.89 3.07
N ARG A 6 -13.25 17.00 3.29
CA ARG A 6 -12.10 17.07 4.17
C ARG A 6 -12.64 17.16 5.58
N ASN A 7 -12.83 16.02 6.23
CA ASN A 7 -13.27 16.03 7.61
C ASN A 7 -12.11 16.52 8.50
N ARG A 8 -12.15 17.79 8.92
CA ARG A 8 -11.30 18.35 9.99
C ARG A 8 -11.93 17.99 11.34
N SER A 9 -12.02 16.72 11.66
CA SER A 9 -12.37 16.28 13.01
C SER A 9 -11.08 16.06 13.79
N ASN A 10 -10.97 16.70 14.95
CA ASN A 10 -9.90 16.53 15.92
C ASN A 10 -9.49 15.06 16.06
N ALA A 11 -8.19 14.82 16.05
CA ALA A 11 -7.57 13.52 16.25
C ALA A 11 -7.80 13.04 17.70
N HIS A 12 -9.00 12.56 17.99
CA HIS A 12 -9.32 11.75 19.17
C HIS A 12 -10.61 11.00 18.87
N TYR A 13 -10.50 9.78 18.34
CA TYR A 13 -11.46 8.69 18.53
C TYR A 13 -10.76 7.40 18.05
N PHE A 14 -9.88 6.89 18.91
CA PHE A 14 -9.64 5.45 18.99
C PHE A 14 -10.73 4.94 19.92
N ASP A 15 -11.90 4.61 19.38
CA ASP A 15 -12.86 3.77 20.09
C ASP A 15 -13.45 2.78 19.08
N LEU A 16 -12.74 1.66 18.96
CA LEU A 16 -13.25 0.40 18.47
C LEU A 16 -12.85 -0.58 19.55
N ASP A 17 -13.84 -1.17 20.23
CA ASP A 17 -13.71 -2.20 21.25
C ASP A 17 -12.48 -3.09 20.99
N LEU A 18 -11.43 -2.79 21.74
CA LEU A 18 -10.17 -3.52 21.83
C LEU A 18 -10.19 -4.27 23.16
N GLN A 19 -11.02 -5.31 23.22
CA GLN A 19 -10.82 -6.41 24.17
C GLN A 19 -10.51 -7.65 23.35
N ASP A 20 -9.26 -7.72 22.87
CA ASP A 20 -8.39 -8.89 22.97
C ASP A 20 -7.19 -8.73 22.02
N GLU A 21 -6.01 -9.03 22.59
CA GLU A 21 -4.68 -9.08 21.98
C GLU A 21 -3.96 -7.73 21.77
N GLY A 22 -3.35 -7.28 22.87
CA GLY A 22 -2.56 -6.08 23.02
C GLY A 22 -1.46 -5.85 21.98
N PHE A 23 -1.41 -4.60 21.51
CA PHE A 23 -0.18 -3.96 21.06
C PHE A 23 0.12 -2.82 22.05
N VAL A 24 0.85 -3.13 23.12
CA VAL A 24 1.59 -2.09 23.85
C VAL A 24 2.84 -1.81 23.02
N VAL A 25 2.96 -0.59 22.50
CA VAL A 25 4.24 -0.07 22.00
C VAL A 25 5.15 0.10 23.21
N VAL A 26 5.85 -0.96 23.62
CA VAL A 26 6.89 -0.88 24.64
C VAL A 26 8.14 -0.28 23.99
N LEU A 27 8.37 1.01 24.25
CA LEU A 27 9.65 1.64 23.98
C LEU A 27 10.70 1.02 24.91
N LEU A 28 11.44 0.02 24.42
CA LEU A 28 12.62 -0.47 25.14
C LEU A 28 13.75 0.56 25.03
N PRO A 29 14.44 0.91 26.14
CA PRO A 29 15.57 1.82 26.11
C PRO A 29 16.73 1.24 25.29
N ARG A 30 17.41 2.12 24.55
CA ARG A 30 18.53 1.77 23.66
C ARG A 30 19.67 1.12 24.47
N PRO A 31 20.23 -0.04 24.04
CA PRO A 31 21.47 -0.52 24.61
C PRO A 31 22.63 0.42 24.24
N LYS A 32 23.49 0.76 25.23
CA LYS A 32 24.73 1.50 25.02
C LYS A 32 25.66 0.72 24.07
N PRO A 33 26.40 1.41 23.18
CA PRO A 33 27.33 0.74 22.27
C PRO A 33 28.51 0.12 23.04
N ALA A 34 28.71 -1.18 22.86
CA ALA A 34 29.89 -1.89 23.33
C ALA A 34 31.08 -1.63 22.40
N ALA A 35 32.26 -1.50 23.01
CA ALA A 35 33.52 -1.16 22.37
C ALA A 35 33.99 -2.21 21.35
N GLN A 36 34.70 -1.73 20.33
CA GLN A 36 35.32 -2.49 19.26
C GLN A 36 36.46 -3.39 19.78
N LYS A 37 36.60 -4.59 19.20
CA LYS A 37 37.88 -5.30 19.07
C LYS A 37 38.03 -5.83 17.64
N GLU A 38 39.26 -5.72 17.17
CA GLU A 38 39.76 -5.88 15.80
C GLU A 38 39.81 -7.33 15.29
N ALA A 39 40.03 -7.43 13.98
CA ALA A 39 39.92 -8.59 13.12
C ALA A 39 41.19 -9.46 13.05
N SER A 40 41.07 -10.69 12.55
CA SER A 40 42.07 -11.29 11.64
C SER A 40 41.51 -12.50 10.87
N SER A 41 41.76 -12.49 9.54
CA SER A 41 42.10 -13.56 8.55
C SER A 41 41.40 -14.94 8.59
N SER A 42 41.17 -15.72 7.52
CA SER A 42 41.43 -15.68 6.08
C SER A 42 40.85 -16.94 5.41
N SER A 43 40.77 -16.93 4.07
CA SER A 43 40.81 -18.06 3.13
C SER A 43 39.52 -18.54 2.45
N SER A 44 39.75 -18.85 1.18
CA SER A 44 38.89 -19.10 0.04
C SER A 44 38.44 -20.55 -0.10
N ALA A 45 37.23 -20.76 -0.62
CA ALA A 45 36.94 -21.91 -1.49
C ALA A 45 35.72 -21.62 -2.38
N SER A 46 35.93 -21.76 -3.68
CA SER A 46 34.94 -21.80 -4.75
C SER A 46 34.13 -23.09 -4.67
N GLY A 47 32.81 -22.97 -4.77
CA GLY A 47 31.91 -24.11 -4.95
C GLY A 47 30.55 -23.62 -5.41
N GLY A 48 30.22 -23.82 -6.68
CA GLY A 48 28.89 -23.58 -7.21
C GLY A 48 27.90 -24.54 -6.57
N VAL A 49 26.88 -24.00 -5.92
CA VAL A 49 25.76 -24.77 -5.35
C VAL A 49 24.49 -24.32 -6.06
N ALA A 50 23.86 -25.27 -6.75
CA ALA A 50 22.52 -25.10 -7.30
C ALA A 50 21.56 -24.73 -6.16
N ILE A 51 20.97 -23.53 -6.24
CA ILE A 51 20.03 -23.03 -5.24
C ILE A 51 18.66 -23.64 -5.54
N GLY A 52 18.40 -24.82 -4.98
CA GLY A 52 17.02 -25.26 -4.74
C GLY A 52 16.32 -24.31 -3.75
N PRO A 53 14.98 -24.26 -3.72
CA PRO A 53 14.26 -23.37 -2.82
C PRO A 53 14.62 -23.66 -1.36
N ARG A 54 15.41 -22.77 -0.76
CA ARG A 54 15.84 -22.86 0.63
C ARG A 54 14.63 -22.74 1.55
N ALA A 55 14.43 -23.72 2.42
CA ALA A 55 13.38 -23.69 3.44
C ALA A 55 13.45 -22.38 4.24
N LEU A 56 12.31 -21.73 4.41
CA LEU A 56 12.22 -20.45 5.12
C LEU A 56 12.49 -20.65 6.62
N PRO A 57 13.16 -19.70 7.30
CA PRO A 57 13.36 -19.79 8.75
C PRO A 57 12.03 -19.86 9.51
N LYS A 58 11.95 -20.64 10.61
CA LYS A 58 10.72 -20.83 11.43
C LYS A 58 10.04 -19.51 11.82
N LYS A 59 10.80 -18.52 12.28
CA LYS A 59 10.30 -17.17 12.63
C LYS A 59 9.66 -16.45 11.45
N THR A 60 10.17 -16.65 10.22
CA THR A 60 9.57 -16.07 9.00
C THR A 60 8.26 -16.78 8.65
N VAL A 61 8.16 -18.09 8.88
CA VAL A 61 6.91 -18.86 8.69
C VAL A 61 5.83 -18.40 9.67
N GLU A 62 6.17 -18.21 10.95
CA GLU A 62 5.26 -17.70 11.97
C GLU A 62 4.74 -16.28 11.66
N ILE A 63 5.63 -15.37 11.23
CA ILE A 63 5.24 -14.02 10.79
C ILE A 63 4.27 -14.12 9.59
N ARG A 64 4.57 -14.96 8.60
CA ARG A 64 3.69 -15.16 7.45
C ARG A 64 2.31 -15.69 7.85
N ALA A 65 2.26 -16.63 8.79
CA ALA A 65 1.00 -17.16 9.33
C ALA A 65 0.19 -16.07 10.07
N LYS A 66 0.86 -15.26 10.91
CA LYS A 66 0.22 -14.24 11.76
C LYS A 66 -0.34 -13.06 10.98
N PHE A 67 0.32 -12.63 9.92
CA PHE A 67 -0.11 -11.46 9.13
C PHE A 67 -0.93 -11.84 7.89
N GLY A 68 -0.89 -13.12 7.47
CA GLY A 68 -1.25 -13.49 6.11
C GLY A 68 -0.20 -13.00 5.14
N VAL A 69 0.04 -13.78 4.08
CA VAL A 69 0.90 -13.29 3.00
C VAL A 69 0.02 -12.45 2.08
N PRO A 70 0.26 -11.13 1.91
CA PRO A 70 -0.36 -10.40 0.81
C PRO A 70 0.03 -11.11 -0.48
N VAL A 71 -0.97 -11.59 -1.21
CA VAL A 71 -0.76 -12.51 -2.32
C VAL A 71 -0.46 -11.68 -3.57
N VAL A 72 0.56 -12.08 -4.32
CA VAL A 72 0.76 -11.54 -5.67
C VAL A 72 -0.41 -12.04 -6.51
N PHE A 73 -1.16 -11.13 -7.13
CA PHE A 73 -2.11 -11.52 -8.16
C PHE A 73 -1.31 -11.85 -9.43
N GLU A 74 -1.40 -13.10 -9.85
CA GLU A 74 -0.77 -13.60 -11.06
C GLU A 74 -1.90 -13.94 -12.04
N PRO A 75 -2.03 -13.21 -13.16
CA PRO A 75 -2.98 -13.56 -14.19
C PRO A 75 -2.61 -14.93 -14.80
N SER A 76 -3.59 -15.61 -15.39
CA SER A 76 -3.37 -16.90 -16.07
C SER A 76 -2.42 -16.80 -17.27
N ASP A 77 -2.30 -15.60 -17.86
CA ASP A 77 -1.37 -15.27 -18.95
C ASP A 77 -0.71 -13.91 -18.66
N GLU A 78 0.61 -13.83 -18.81
CA GLU A 78 1.42 -12.64 -18.55
C GLU A 78 1.17 -11.48 -19.54
N ASN A 79 0.56 -11.76 -20.69
CA ASN A 79 0.21 -10.76 -21.71
C ASN A 79 -1.18 -10.16 -21.50
N VAL A 80 -2.00 -10.76 -20.64
CA VAL A 80 -3.34 -10.27 -20.33
C VAL A 80 -3.24 -8.93 -19.63
N THR A 81 -3.97 -7.95 -20.15
CA THR A 81 -4.00 -6.62 -19.58
C THR A 81 -4.99 -6.55 -18.42
N PRO A 82 -4.83 -5.57 -17.52
CA PRO A 82 -5.83 -5.31 -16.49
C PRO A 82 -7.23 -5.05 -17.04
N GLN A 83 -7.35 -4.43 -18.21
CA GLN A 83 -8.62 -4.14 -18.86
C GLN A 83 -9.31 -5.38 -19.41
N ASP A 84 -8.56 -6.41 -19.80
CA ASP A 84 -9.12 -7.66 -20.29
C ASP A 84 -9.82 -8.43 -19.15
N LEU A 85 -9.20 -8.47 -17.96
CA LEU A 85 -9.75 -9.17 -16.79
C LEU A 85 -10.75 -8.32 -16.00
N PHE A 86 -10.53 -7.01 -15.91
CA PHE A 86 -11.31 -6.12 -15.05
C PHE A 86 -11.96 -5.00 -15.86
N GLN A 87 -13.26 -5.13 -16.07
CA GLN A 87 -14.04 -4.24 -16.91
C GLN A 87 -14.94 -3.33 -16.05
N PRO A 88 -15.25 -2.11 -16.52
CA PRO A 88 -16.31 -1.29 -15.94
C PRO A 88 -17.61 -2.06 -15.76
N SER A 89 -18.04 -2.26 -14.51
CA SER A 89 -19.27 -2.99 -14.21
C SER A 89 -19.81 -2.65 -12.82
N TYR A 90 -21.06 -3.03 -12.58
CA TYR A 90 -21.77 -2.81 -11.33
C TYR A 90 -21.80 -4.08 -10.50
N SER A 91 -21.47 -3.95 -9.21
CA SER A 91 -21.61 -5.04 -8.26
C SER A 91 -23.09 -5.39 -8.10
N VAL A 92 -23.46 -6.60 -8.50
CA VAL A 92 -24.83 -7.13 -8.35
C VAL A 92 -25.13 -7.64 -6.94
N VAL A 93 -24.15 -7.58 -6.03
CA VAL A 93 -24.23 -8.15 -4.68
C VAL A 93 -24.78 -7.15 -3.65
N THR A 94 -24.76 -5.85 -3.95
CA THR A 94 -25.23 -4.79 -3.04
C THR A 94 -26.30 -3.93 -3.68
N MET A 95 -27.16 -3.35 -2.83
CA MET A 95 -28.13 -2.31 -3.22
C MET A 95 -27.89 -1.06 -2.34
N PRO A 96 -27.58 0.11 -2.92
CA PRO A 96 -27.36 0.36 -4.35
C PRO A 96 -26.14 -0.40 -4.91
N GLN A 97 -26.17 -0.63 -6.22
CA GLN A 97 -25.08 -1.33 -6.91
C GLN A 97 -23.85 -0.44 -6.99
N VAL A 98 -22.70 -0.98 -6.62
CA VAL A 98 -21.44 -0.24 -6.61
C VAL A 98 -20.69 -0.42 -7.93
N HIS A 99 -20.42 0.67 -8.64
CA HIS A 99 -19.63 0.67 -9.88
C HIS A 99 -18.12 0.55 -9.60
N GLY A 100 -17.42 -0.25 -10.42
CA GLY A 100 -16.00 -0.56 -10.27
C GLY A 100 -15.37 -1.12 -11.55
N PHE A 101 -14.06 -1.35 -11.52
CA PHE A 101 -13.40 -2.26 -12.46
C PHE A 101 -13.49 -3.68 -11.88
N LEU A 102 -14.46 -4.46 -12.34
CA LEU A 102 -14.79 -5.76 -11.74
C LEU A 102 -14.27 -6.90 -12.60
N HIS A 103 -13.86 -7.98 -11.96
CA HIS A 103 -13.40 -9.17 -12.67
C HIS A 103 -14.54 -9.72 -13.52
N ALA A 104 -14.26 -10.07 -14.79
CA ALA A 104 -15.28 -10.50 -15.75
C ALA A 104 -16.08 -11.73 -15.26
N GLU A 105 -15.42 -12.64 -14.54
CA GLU A 105 -16.02 -13.88 -14.02
C GLU A 105 -16.38 -13.82 -12.52
N ASP A 106 -15.98 -12.74 -11.82
CA ASP A 106 -16.22 -12.58 -10.39
C ASP A 106 -16.49 -11.11 -10.04
N SER A 107 -17.77 -10.73 -10.02
CA SER A 107 -18.17 -9.36 -9.70
C SER A 107 -17.86 -8.94 -8.24
N THR A 108 -17.37 -9.85 -7.39
CA THR A 108 -16.90 -9.53 -6.04
C THR A 108 -15.40 -9.21 -5.98
N SER A 109 -14.70 -9.32 -7.11
CA SER A 109 -13.28 -8.97 -7.25
C SER A 109 -13.12 -7.63 -7.98
N LEU A 110 -12.51 -6.66 -7.31
CA LEU A 110 -12.32 -5.28 -7.77
C LEU A 110 -10.84 -5.00 -8.06
N LEU A 111 -10.57 -4.27 -9.15
CA LEU A 111 -9.26 -3.69 -9.44
C LEU A 111 -9.18 -2.21 -9.05
N VAL A 112 -8.10 -1.83 -8.38
CA VAL A 112 -7.76 -0.43 -8.08
C VAL A 112 -6.35 -0.14 -8.57
N TYR A 113 -6.21 0.82 -9.48
CA TYR A 113 -4.92 1.31 -9.92
C TYR A 113 -4.35 2.30 -8.92
N THR A 114 -3.05 2.24 -8.65
CA THR A 114 -2.36 3.21 -7.78
C THR A 114 -1.08 3.71 -8.44
N ASP A 115 -0.77 4.99 -8.23
CA ASP A 115 0.54 5.54 -8.58
C ASP A 115 0.97 6.65 -7.63
N GLY A 116 2.28 6.84 -7.52
CA GLY A 116 2.92 7.90 -6.77
C GLY A 116 4.07 8.52 -7.54
N VAL A 117 4.06 9.84 -7.69
CA VAL A 117 5.09 10.59 -8.41
C VAL A 117 5.69 11.65 -7.50
N CYS A 118 6.98 11.90 -7.61
CA CYS A 118 7.69 13.02 -7.02
C CYS A 118 8.43 13.78 -8.11
N LEU A 119 7.94 15.00 -8.38
CA LEU A 119 8.64 15.98 -9.20
C LEU A 119 9.87 16.46 -8.44
N ASP A 120 11.02 16.56 -9.11
CA ASP A 120 12.30 16.92 -8.50
C ASP A 120 12.72 15.97 -7.35
N ASN A 121 12.48 14.66 -7.53
CA ASN A 121 12.80 13.63 -6.53
C ASN A 121 14.30 13.60 -6.20
N GLY A 122 14.64 13.85 -4.93
CA GLY A 122 16.03 13.97 -4.47
C GLY A 122 16.70 15.32 -4.80
N GLY A 123 15.97 16.22 -5.46
CA GLY A 123 16.43 17.57 -5.77
C GLY A 123 16.12 18.57 -4.65
N ARG A 124 16.11 19.86 -4.99
CA ARG A 124 16.00 20.96 -4.03
C ARG A 124 14.57 21.30 -3.63
N ARG A 125 13.59 20.97 -4.47
CA ARG A 125 12.18 21.31 -4.27
C ARG A 125 11.28 20.10 -4.64
N PRO A 126 11.44 18.95 -3.96
CA PRO A 126 10.66 17.77 -4.25
C PRO A 126 9.17 18.02 -3.98
N ARG A 127 8.31 17.66 -4.93
CA ARG A 127 6.85 17.73 -4.80
C ARG A 127 6.25 16.39 -5.17
N ALA A 128 5.73 15.68 -4.19
CA ALA A 128 5.18 14.36 -4.42
C ALA A 128 3.65 14.36 -4.39
N GLY A 129 3.04 13.57 -5.26
CA GLY A 129 1.61 13.41 -5.41
C GLY A 129 1.25 11.94 -5.51
N CYS A 130 0.05 11.62 -5.03
CA CYS A 130 -0.46 10.27 -4.90
C CYS A 130 -1.79 10.20 -5.65
N ALA A 131 -2.08 9.07 -6.29
CA ALA A 131 -3.38 8.84 -6.89
C ALA A 131 -3.81 7.38 -6.87
N PHE A 132 -5.11 7.17 -6.89
CA PHE A 132 -5.70 5.87 -7.16
C PHE A 132 -7.00 6.01 -7.97
N VAL A 133 -7.27 4.99 -8.80
CA VAL A 133 -8.44 4.93 -9.69
C VAL A 133 -9.16 3.60 -9.42
N PHE A 134 -10.41 3.67 -9.00
CA PHE A 134 -11.18 2.52 -8.51
C PHE A 134 -12.44 2.23 -9.32
N ARG A 135 -12.80 3.14 -10.24
CA ARG A 135 -13.86 2.97 -11.24
C ARG A 135 -13.68 4.01 -12.35
N PRO A 136 -14.36 3.88 -13.49
CA PRO A 136 -14.42 4.96 -14.47
C PRO A 136 -15.08 6.21 -13.90
N SER A 137 -14.58 7.36 -14.33
CA SER A 137 -15.31 8.62 -14.18
C SER A 137 -16.30 8.76 -15.34
N THR A 138 -17.58 9.00 -15.03
CA THR A 138 -18.64 9.25 -16.02
C THR A 138 -19.02 10.72 -16.02
N GLN A 139 -19.47 11.25 -17.17
CA GLN A 139 -19.95 12.62 -17.26
C GLN A 139 -21.44 12.73 -16.96
N ASP A 140 -22.22 11.68 -17.26
CA ASP A 140 -23.67 11.65 -17.07
C ASP A 140 -24.13 10.28 -16.51
N PRO A 141 -24.56 10.21 -15.24
CA PRO A 141 -24.38 11.24 -14.22
C PRO A 141 -22.89 11.48 -13.94
N PRO A 142 -22.48 12.67 -13.45
CA PRO A 142 -21.09 12.93 -13.13
C PRO A 142 -20.66 12.09 -11.94
N THR A 143 -19.63 11.26 -12.12
CA THR A 143 -19.14 10.41 -11.04
C THR A 143 -17.61 10.45 -10.97
N GLU A 144 -17.05 10.66 -9.77
CA GLU A 144 -15.59 10.68 -9.56
C GLU A 144 -15.07 9.27 -9.25
N GLY A 145 -14.37 8.66 -10.21
CA GLY A 145 -13.82 7.31 -10.06
C GLY A 145 -12.37 7.24 -9.57
N SER A 146 -11.82 8.37 -9.15
CA SER A 146 -10.42 8.51 -8.78
C SER A 146 -10.21 9.53 -7.67
N VAL A 147 -9.13 9.37 -6.92
CA VAL A 147 -8.67 10.35 -5.95
C VAL A 147 -7.22 10.68 -6.26
N ASN A 148 -6.88 11.97 -6.22
CA ASN A 148 -5.50 12.41 -6.25
C ASN A 148 -5.25 13.54 -5.25
N PHE A 149 -4.07 13.54 -4.65
CA PHE A 149 -3.72 14.46 -3.56
C PHE A 149 -2.21 14.66 -3.47
N ARG A 150 -1.83 15.77 -2.83
CA ARG A 150 -0.44 16.07 -2.52
C ARG A 150 0.03 15.17 -1.38
N LEU A 151 1.22 14.57 -1.50
CA LEU A 151 1.81 13.81 -0.39
C LEU A 151 2.01 14.75 0.80
N GLU A 152 1.47 14.35 1.94
CA GLU A 152 1.49 15.15 3.15
C GLU A 152 2.91 15.24 3.75
N ARG A 153 3.19 16.32 4.48
CA ARG A 153 4.49 16.49 5.13
C ARG A 153 4.68 15.52 6.29
N THR A 154 3.62 15.20 7.02
CA THR A 154 3.65 14.17 8.08
C THR A 154 3.16 12.80 7.63
N GLY A 155 3.61 11.75 8.31
CA GLY A 155 3.13 10.38 8.17
C GLY A 155 1.98 10.03 9.12
N PRO A 156 1.52 8.77 9.11
CA PRO A 156 0.50 8.27 10.04
C PRO A 156 0.88 8.40 11.52
N THR A 157 2.16 8.63 11.83
CA THR A 157 2.72 8.82 13.18
C THR A 157 2.95 10.30 13.52
N ASP A 158 2.46 11.22 12.70
CA ASP A 158 2.68 12.67 12.79
C ASP A 158 4.14 13.14 12.67
N GLU A 159 5.08 12.22 12.40
CA GLU A 159 6.47 12.55 12.10
C GLU A 159 6.60 13.18 10.70
N ILE A 160 7.51 14.15 10.56
CA ILE A 160 7.81 14.79 9.27
C ILE A 160 8.67 13.87 8.42
N HIS A 161 8.30 13.72 7.15
CA HIS A 161 9.03 12.88 6.20
C HIS A 161 9.34 13.60 4.89
N PRO A 162 10.43 13.18 4.19
CA PRO A 162 10.77 13.74 2.90
C PRO A 162 9.75 13.35 1.83
N GLN A 163 9.58 14.25 0.87
CA GLN A 163 8.80 14.03 -0.34
C GLN A 163 9.63 13.15 -1.29
N THR A 164 9.20 11.92 -1.54
CA THR A 164 9.91 10.97 -2.42
C THR A 164 8.94 10.15 -3.26
N ASN A 165 9.40 9.63 -4.40
CA ASN A 165 8.61 8.70 -5.23
C ASN A 165 8.08 7.52 -4.40
N LYS A 166 8.97 6.81 -3.72
CA LYS A 166 8.64 5.61 -2.94
C LYS A 166 7.60 5.87 -1.86
N ARG A 167 7.70 7.01 -1.17
CA ARG A 167 6.72 7.37 -0.14
C ARG A 167 5.35 7.67 -0.74
N ALA A 168 5.31 8.35 -1.88
CA ALA A 168 4.07 8.63 -2.61
C ALA A 168 3.40 7.35 -3.13
N GLU A 169 4.16 6.40 -3.67
CA GLU A 169 3.64 5.10 -4.13
C GLU A 169 2.96 4.35 -2.97
N LEU A 170 3.62 4.27 -1.81
CA LEU A 170 3.03 3.61 -0.63
C LEU A 170 1.81 4.38 -0.09
N ARG A 171 1.86 5.71 -0.09
CA ARG A 171 0.77 6.54 0.38
C ARG A 171 -0.48 6.41 -0.52
N ALA A 172 -0.30 6.24 -1.82
CA ALA A 172 -1.37 5.96 -2.77
C ALA A 172 -2.06 4.62 -2.46
N VAL A 173 -1.28 3.56 -2.20
CA VAL A 173 -1.79 2.25 -1.76
C VAL A 173 -2.57 2.36 -0.45
N LEU A 174 -1.98 2.99 0.57
CA LEU A 174 -2.65 3.17 1.87
C LEU A 174 -3.94 3.97 1.71
N GLY A 175 -3.92 5.01 0.87
CA GLY A 175 -5.09 5.82 0.53
C GLY A 175 -6.20 4.99 -0.08
N ALA A 176 -5.89 4.18 -1.10
CA ALA A 176 -6.85 3.30 -1.76
C ALA A 176 -7.48 2.30 -0.77
N ILE A 177 -6.66 1.61 0.03
CA ILE A 177 -7.13 0.59 0.96
C ILE A 177 -8.04 1.18 2.05
N ARG A 178 -7.77 2.42 2.50
CA ARG A 178 -8.57 3.10 3.54
C ARG A 178 -9.76 3.87 3.01
N TYR A 179 -9.84 4.11 1.70
CA TYR A 179 -10.71 5.15 1.14
C TYR A 179 -12.17 4.98 1.51
N ARG A 180 -12.72 3.77 1.43
CA ARG A 180 -14.12 3.50 1.79
C ARG A 180 -14.25 2.10 2.37
N ASN A 181 -15.45 1.78 2.87
CA ASN A 181 -15.73 0.41 3.28
C ASN A 181 -15.95 -0.49 2.06
N TRP A 182 -14.85 -1.05 1.54
CA TRP A 182 -14.86 -1.92 0.36
C TRP A 182 -15.69 -3.18 0.56
N ARG A 183 -15.70 -3.74 1.78
CA ARG A 183 -16.47 -4.94 2.09
C ARG A 183 -17.98 -4.67 2.01
N GLN A 184 -18.44 -3.53 2.51
CA GLN A 184 -19.84 -3.09 2.39
C GLN A 184 -20.23 -2.79 0.94
N GLY A 185 -19.27 -2.50 0.05
CA GLY A 185 -19.49 -2.41 -1.40
C GLY A 185 -19.63 -3.74 -2.13
N GLY A 186 -19.70 -4.87 -1.40
CA GLY A 186 -19.91 -6.20 -1.97
C GLY A 186 -18.63 -6.93 -2.38
N PHE A 187 -17.46 -6.31 -2.21
CA PHE A 187 -16.20 -6.90 -2.65
C PHE A 187 -15.65 -7.90 -1.63
N ARG A 188 -15.13 -9.02 -2.14
CA ARG A 188 -14.40 -10.05 -1.38
C ARG A 188 -12.91 -10.04 -1.71
N THR A 189 -12.54 -9.53 -2.88
CA THR A 189 -11.15 -9.36 -3.30
C THR A 189 -10.91 -7.96 -3.83
N MET A 190 -9.82 -7.35 -3.42
CA MET A 190 -9.28 -6.12 -4.00
C MET A 190 -7.90 -6.39 -4.59
N ILE A 191 -7.71 -6.05 -5.86
CA ILE A 191 -6.44 -6.15 -6.56
C ILE A 191 -5.88 -4.73 -6.69
N ILE A 192 -4.75 -4.47 -6.01
CA ILE A 192 -3.99 -3.24 -6.17
C ILE A 192 -3.06 -3.42 -7.37
N ALA A 193 -3.34 -2.71 -8.47
CA ALA A 193 -2.50 -2.68 -9.65
C ALA A 193 -1.56 -1.47 -9.62
N THR A 194 -0.26 -1.73 -9.74
CA THR A 194 0.78 -0.70 -9.77
C THR A 194 1.96 -1.14 -10.63
N ASP A 195 2.67 -0.21 -11.25
CA ASP A 195 3.93 -0.46 -11.95
C ASP A 195 5.15 -0.43 -11.01
N SER A 196 4.95 -0.12 -9.73
CA SER A 196 6.02 -0.10 -8.72
C SER A 196 6.42 -1.50 -8.24
N ASP A 197 7.59 -1.96 -8.70
CA ASP A 197 8.24 -3.14 -8.14
C ASP A 197 8.57 -2.97 -6.65
N TYR A 198 8.83 -1.73 -6.20
CA TYR A 198 9.10 -1.41 -4.80
C TYR A 198 7.89 -1.71 -3.91
N VAL A 199 6.68 -1.35 -4.35
CA VAL A 199 5.44 -1.67 -3.64
C VAL A 199 5.20 -3.18 -3.63
N VAL A 200 5.16 -3.81 -4.81
CA VAL A 200 4.75 -5.22 -4.94
C VAL A 200 5.75 -6.14 -4.24
N ARG A 201 7.06 -6.00 -4.45
CA ARG A 201 8.06 -6.81 -3.73
C ARG A 201 8.16 -6.43 -2.26
N GLY A 202 7.96 -5.16 -1.93
CA GLY A 202 7.95 -4.70 -0.55
C GLY A 202 6.91 -5.44 0.27
N VAL A 203 5.64 -5.37 -0.15
CA VAL A 203 4.50 -5.94 0.59
C VAL A 203 4.46 -7.47 0.55
N THR A 204 4.95 -8.10 -0.53
CA THR A 204 4.87 -9.56 -0.70
C THR A 204 6.14 -10.32 -0.33
N ARG A 205 7.28 -9.62 -0.13
CA ARG A 205 8.56 -10.27 0.18
C ARG A 205 9.34 -9.58 1.29
N TRP A 206 9.65 -8.28 1.13
CA TRP A 206 10.64 -7.62 2.00
C TRP A 206 10.13 -7.34 3.41
N VAL A 207 8.86 -6.98 3.57
CA VAL A 207 8.26 -6.70 4.89
C VAL A 207 8.40 -7.87 5.86
N PHE A 208 8.39 -9.12 5.40
CA PHE A 208 8.58 -10.28 6.27
C PHE A 208 10.01 -10.36 6.82
N VAL A 209 10.98 -9.99 5.99
CA VAL A 209 12.39 -9.92 6.40
C VAL A 209 12.57 -8.75 7.37
N TRP A 210 11.99 -7.59 7.06
CA TRP A 210 12.06 -6.41 7.91
C TRP A 210 11.40 -6.65 9.28
N LEU A 211 10.20 -7.24 9.33
CA LEU A 211 9.54 -7.59 10.59
C LEU A 211 10.39 -8.55 11.44
N ARG A 212 11.01 -9.56 10.80
CA ARG A 212 11.93 -10.49 11.50
C ARG A 212 13.13 -9.75 12.08
N ASP A 213 13.66 -8.79 11.33
CA ASP A 213 14.86 -8.02 11.65
C ASP A 213 14.53 -6.68 12.33
N ASN A 214 13.35 -6.59 12.97
CA ASN A 214 12.88 -5.43 13.74
C ASN A 214 12.96 -4.09 12.98
N TRP A 215 12.55 -4.11 11.71
CA TRP A 215 12.59 -3.00 10.76
C TRP A 215 14.00 -2.42 10.54
N MET A 216 15.03 -3.26 10.62
CA MET A 216 16.40 -2.89 10.31
C MET A 216 16.86 -3.53 8.99
N ARG A 217 17.61 -2.77 8.20
CA ARG A 217 18.29 -3.25 6.99
C ARG A 217 19.66 -2.61 6.89
N HIS A 218 20.71 -3.42 6.76
CA HIS A 218 22.11 -2.95 6.72
C HIS A 218 22.46 -2.00 7.88
N LYS A 219 22.01 -2.35 9.11
CA LYS A 219 22.18 -1.55 10.34
C LYS A 219 21.49 -0.19 10.34
N GLN A 220 20.63 0.09 9.36
CA GLN A 220 19.84 1.31 9.29
C GLN A 220 18.34 0.98 9.42
N PRO A 221 17.53 1.87 10.00
CA PRO A 221 16.08 1.73 9.96
C PRO A 221 15.57 1.65 8.51
N VAL A 222 14.61 0.77 8.27
CA VAL A 222 13.92 0.68 6.98
C VAL A 222 13.16 1.98 6.73
N GLN A 223 13.36 2.56 5.55
CA GLN A 223 12.65 3.77 5.12
C GLN A 223 11.15 3.51 4.97
N ASN A 224 10.34 4.53 5.29
CA ASN A 224 8.87 4.50 5.19
C ASN A 224 8.22 3.40 6.07
N LYS A 225 8.88 3.00 7.16
CA LYS A 225 8.36 2.03 8.13
C LYS A 225 6.93 2.37 8.57
N ASP A 226 6.67 3.66 8.84
CA ASP A 226 5.38 4.19 9.26
C ASP A 226 4.23 3.83 8.30
N ILE A 227 4.43 4.01 6.99
CA ILE A 227 3.41 3.66 5.99
C ILE A 227 3.36 2.15 5.78
N TRP A 228 4.49 1.44 5.82
CA TRP A 228 4.50 -0.02 5.70
C TRP A 228 3.72 -0.69 6.83
N GLU A 229 3.93 -0.28 8.07
CA GLU A 229 3.18 -0.78 9.23
C GLU A 229 1.69 -0.48 9.09
N ALA A 230 1.32 0.72 8.63
CA ALA A 230 -0.07 1.08 8.36
C ALA A 230 -0.70 0.20 7.26
N ILE A 231 0.00 -0.06 6.15
CA ILE A 231 -0.48 -0.94 5.08
C ILE A 231 -0.70 -2.36 5.61
N LEU A 232 0.27 -2.92 6.34
CA LEU A 232 0.17 -4.27 6.91
C LEU A 232 -0.98 -4.38 7.91
N HIS A 233 -1.19 -3.33 8.72
CA HIS A 233 -2.33 -3.25 9.63
C HIS A 233 -3.66 -3.27 8.87
N GLU A 234 -3.82 -2.47 7.81
CA GLU A 234 -5.06 -2.47 7.03
C GLU A 234 -5.29 -3.78 6.28
N ILE A 235 -4.25 -4.41 5.72
CA ILE A 235 -4.38 -5.73 5.07
C ILE A 235 -4.90 -6.76 6.09
N LYS A 236 -4.34 -6.78 7.30
CA LYS A 236 -4.79 -7.67 8.36
C LYS A 236 -6.23 -7.38 8.78
N ARG A 237 -6.59 -6.10 8.93
CA ARG A 237 -7.94 -5.66 9.27
C ARG A 237 -8.96 -6.11 8.21
N TRP A 238 -8.69 -5.84 6.93
CA TRP A 238 -9.57 -6.23 5.83
C TRP A 238 -9.73 -7.73 5.71
N ARG A 239 -8.65 -8.50 5.89
CA ARG A 239 -8.71 -9.96 5.89
C ARG A 239 -9.67 -10.51 6.95
N ARG A 240 -9.64 -9.95 8.17
CA ARG A 240 -10.58 -10.34 9.24
C ARG A 240 -12.04 -10.02 8.91
N GLN A 241 -12.27 -9.00 8.08
CA GLN A 241 -13.60 -8.62 7.60
C GLN A 241 -14.01 -9.39 6.32
N GLY A 242 -13.20 -10.34 5.86
CA GLY A 242 -13.47 -11.14 4.68
C GLY A 242 -13.20 -10.42 3.35
N LEU A 243 -12.33 -9.40 3.35
CA LEU A 243 -11.78 -8.79 2.13
C LEU A 243 -10.31 -9.19 1.99
N GLU A 244 -9.97 -9.90 0.93
CA GLU A 244 -8.60 -10.21 0.56
C GLU A 244 -8.00 -9.09 -0.29
N ILE A 245 -6.77 -8.66 0.03
CA ILE A 245 -6.03 -7.66 -0.76
C ILE A 245 -4.86 -8.36 -1.44
N LYS A 246 -4.85 -8.29 -2.77
CA LYS A 246 -3.80 -8.82 -3.64
C LYS A 246 -3.08 -7.69 -4.38
N PHE A 247 -1.86 -7.95 -4.81
CA PHE A 247 -1.03 -6.96 -5.51
C PHE A 247 -0.63 -7.48 -6.88
N TRP A 248 -0.91 -6.69 -7.91
CA TRP A 248 -0.53 -6.99 -9.29
C TRP A 248 0.50 -5.98 -9.78
N ARG A 249 1.71 -6.47 -10.11
CA ARG A 249 2.69 -5.66 -10.83
C ARG A 249 2.28 -5.59 -12.30
N ILE A 250 1.88 -4.41 -12.75
CA ILE A 250 1.48 -4.15 -14.14
C ILE A 250 2.58 -3.42 -14.90
N ARG A 251 2.48 -3.41 -16.23
CA ARG A 251 3.36 -2.59 -17.06
C ARG A 251 2.92 -1.11 -16.98
N LYS A 252 3.87 -0.18 -17.08
CA LYS A 252 3.65 1.26 -16.84
C LYS A 252 2.65 1.90 -17.80
N GLU A 253 2.55 1.33 -18.99
CA GLU A 253 1.73 1.77 -20.11
C GLU A 253 0.25 1.54 -19.82
N TRP A 254 -0.05 0.57 -18.95
CA TRP A 254 -1.38 0.26 -18.44
C TRP A 254 -1.76 1.13 -17.24
N ASN A 255 -0.80 1.80 -16.59
CA ASN A 255 -1.01 2.65 -15.40
C ASN A 255 -1.02 4.17 -15.69
N LYS A 256 -1.16 4.57 -16.96
CA LYS A 256 -1.05 5.98 -17.38
C LYS A 256 -2.03 6.91 -16.67
N ALA A 257 -3.27 6.47 -16.44
CA ALA A 257 -4.30 7.28 -15.80
C ALA A 257 -3.94 7.64 -14.34
N ALA A 258 -3.57 6.64 -13.52
CA ALA A 258 -3.12 6.88 -12.16
C ALA A 258 -1.87 7.77 -12.13
N SER A 259 -0.95 7.59 -13.08
CA SER A 259 0.26 8.41 -13.17
C SER A 259 0.03 9.86 -13.55
N ALA A 260 -0.92 10.13 -14.45
CA ALA A 260 -1.35 11.49 -14.77
C ALA A 260 -1.96 12.17 -13.53
N LEU A 261 -2.88 11.48 -12.86
CA LEU A 261 -3.53 11.97 -11.64
C LEU A 261 -2.54 12.19 -10.49
N ALA A 262 -1.52 11.34 -10.34
CA ALA A 262 -0.49 11.53 -9.31
C ALA A 262 0.35 12.79 -9.59
N ARG A 263 0.66 13.09 -10.86
CA ARG A 263 1.31 14.36 -11.24
C ARG A 263 0.44 15.58 -10.96
N GLU A 264 -0.86 15.51 -11.23
CA GLU A 264 -1.81 16.55 -10.83
C GLU A 264 -1.82 16.73 -9.31
N GLY A 265 -1.84 15.63 -8.55
CA GLY A 265 -1.73 15.64 -7.10
C GLY A 265 -0.45 16.34 -6.59
N ALA A 266 0.68 16.15 -7.27
CA ALA A 266 1.94 16.81 -6.92
C ALA A 266 1.91 18.33 -7.12
N ALA A 267 1.07 18.82 -8.03
CA ALA A 267 0.86 20.24 -8.28
C ALA A 267 -0.13 20.90 -7.30
N LYS A 268 -0.88 20.12 -6.52
CA LYS A 268 -1.79 20.65 -5.50
C LYS A 268 -1.01 21.33 -4.35
N VAL A 269 -1.74 22.16 -3.61
CA VAL A 269 -1.25 22.86 -2.41
C VAL A 269 -0.70 21.84 -1.41
N ALA A 270 0.41 22.19 -0.76
CA ALA A 270 1.02 21.36 0.27
C ALA A 270 0.03 21.13 1.42
N GLU A 271 -0.16 19.86 1.78
CA GLU A 271 -0.90 19.48 2.98
C GLU A 271 0.12 19.16 4.08
N GLU A 272 -0.02 19.83 5.21
CA GLU A 272 0.94 19.74 6.31
C GLU A 272 0.81 18.41 7.07
N ARG A 273 -0.43 17.97 7.30
CA ARG A 273 -0.73 16.82 8.14
C ARG A 273 -1.27 15.66 7.33
N PHE A 274 -0.92 14.45 7.74
CA PHE A 274 -1.50 13.22 7.25
C PHE A 274 -3.03 13.26 7.37
N ILE A 275 -3.73 12.91 6.28
CA ILE A 275 -5.20 12.89 6.25
C ILE A 275 -5.73 11.47 5.99
N ASN A 276 -6.76 11.08 6.73
CA ASN A 276 -7.56 9.91 6.37
C ASN A 276 -8.50 10.29 5.23
N LEU A 277 -8.29 9.66 4.07
CA LEU A 277 -9.16 9.83 2.92
C LEU A 277 -10.42 9.02 3.16
N SER A 278 -11.59 9.65 3.00
CA SER A 278 -12.89 8.98 3.11
C SER A 278 -13.73 9.28 1.88
N GLY A 279 -14.23 8.22 1.25
CA GLY A 279 -15.21 8.24 0.18
C GLY A 279 -16.50 7.60 0.66
N MET A 280 -17.63 8.10 0.19
CA MET A 280 -18.93 7.48 0.44
C MET A 280 -19.07 6.19 -0.38
N ILE A 281 -19.85 5.25 0.16
CA ILE A 281 -20.36 4.13 -0.64
C ILE A 281 -21.47 4.75 -1.50
N ALA A 282 -21.20 4.84 -2.80
CA ALA A 282 -22.17 5.27 -3.81
C ALA A 282 -22.68 4.04 -4.54
#